data_AF-A0A800C8F3-F1
#
_entry.id   AF-A0A800C8F3-F1
#
_cell.length_a   1.000
_cell.length_b   1.000
_cell.length_c   1.000
_cell.angle_alpha   90.00
_cell.angle_beta   90.00
_cell.angle_gamma   90.00
#
_symmetry.space_group_name_H-M   'P 1'
#
loop_
_entity.id
_entity.type
_entity.pdbx_description
1 polymer ?
#
loop_
_entity_poly.entity_id
_entity_poly.type
_entity_poly.pdbx_seq_one_letter_code
_entity_poly.pdbx_strand_id
1 'polypeptide(L)'
;MNRIYVTLTGLWSKIVFLLMVFSFSGGVAYSSPIQWSGNEGNGHWYEVVRLQERNLQDMTWEAACNYASGLTYGGFQGHLVTITSEGEDTFIVGNLVEDSDSWIWLGGYQTPEGGNEPDENWHWVTGETWSYTNWDWDEPNDYLGVEESYLMMWGYEGDIAPGTWNDTSNDPKSILIVEYDQPTPAPEPASLLLLSSGLIVFAYRLRKD
;
A
#
# COMPACT_ATOMS: atom_id res chain seq x y z
N MET A 1 -10.74 81.75 41.63
CA MET A 1 -10.43 80.47 42.31
C MET A 1 -10.64 79.33 41.31
N ASN A 2 -9.57 78.62 40.97
CA ASN A 2 -9.54 77.51 40.02
C ASN A 2 -10.47 76.36 40.42
N ARG A 3 -11.24 75.82 39.47
CA ARG A 3 -11.61 74.39 39.47
C ARG A 3 -11.54 73.84 38.05
N ILE A 4 -11.01 72.62 37.99
CA ILE A 4 -10.43 71.91 36.87
C ILE A 4 -11.18 70.56 36.77
N TYR A 5 -11.53 70.15 35.54
CA TYR A 5 -11.89 68.83 34.98
C TYR A 5 -12.98 67.97 35.68
N VAL A 6 -13.68 66.98 35.09
CA VAL A 6 -13.47 66.07 33.95
C VAL A 6 -14.87 65.62 33.45
N THR A 7 -15.11 65.50 32.14
CA THR A 7 -16.28 64.78 31.59
C THR A 7 -15.96 63.28 31.50
N LEU A 8 -16.67 62.46 32.26
CA LEU A 8 -16.57 61.00 32.19
C LEU A 8 -17.27 60.48 30.93
N THR A 9 -16.48 60.04 29.95
CA THR A 9 -16.89 59.18 28.85
C THR A 9 -17.09 57.75 29.37
N GLY A 10 -18.33 57.25 29.39
CA GLY A 10 -18.64 55.85 29.67
C GLY A 10 -18.78 55.07 28.37
N LEU A 11 -17.80 54.22 28.07
CA LEU A 11 -17.73 53.38 26.90
C LEU A 11 -18.70 52.18 26.96
N TRP A 12 -19.36 51.93 25.83
CA TRP A 12 -19.50 50.65 25.12
C TRP A 12 -19.54 49.35 25.95
N SER A 13 -20.72 48.71 26.01
CA SER A 13 -20.82 47.25 26.17
C SER A 13 -21.65 46.70 25.01
N LYS A 14 -20.99 46.50 23.86
CA LYS A 14 -21.52 45.64 22.80
C LYS A 14 -20.94 44.25 23.05
N ILE A 15 -21.75 43.38 23.62
CA ILE A 15 -21.48 41.94 23.69
C ILE A 15 -21.41 41.43 22.25
N VAL A 16 -20.21 41.16 21.78
CA VAL A 16 -19.99 40.45 20.51
C VAL A 16 -20.14 38.97 20.82
N PHE A 17 -21.30 38.39 20.51
CA PHE A 17 -21.44 36.95 20.41
C PHE A 17 -20.69 36.50 19.15
N LEU A 18 -19.45 36.06 19.32
CA LEU A 18 -18.72 35.35 18.28
C LEU A 18 -19.30 33.92 18.20
N LEU A 19 -20.28 33.71 17.32
CA LEU A 19 -20.70 32.37 16.90
C LEU A 19 -19.57 31.74 16.11
N MET A 20 -18.69 30.98 16.78
CA MET A 20 -17.85 30.00 16.10
C MET A 20 -18.77 28.90 15.57
N VAL A 21 -19.16 29.02 14.31
CA VAL A 21 -19.73 27.89 13.56
C VAL A 21 -18.59 26.93 13.29
N PHE A 22 -18.39 25.94 14.16
CA PHE A 22 -17.61 24.76 13.82
C PHE A 22 -18.42 23.98 12.80
N SER A 23 -18.12 24.21 11.52
CA SER A 23 -18.56 23.29 10.48
C SER A 23 -17.78 22.01 10.65
N PHE A 24 -18.35 21.04 11.37
CA PHE A 24 -17.91 19.65 11.25
C PHE A 24 -18.33 19.18 9.86
N SER A 25 -17.46 19.35 8.87
CA SER A 25 -17.46 18.45 7.73
C SER A 25 -17.08 17.09 8.30
N GLY A 26 -18.08 16.23 8.56
CA GLY A 26 -17.84 14.82 8.84
C GLY A 26 -17.25 14.19 7.60
N GLY A 27 -15.93 14.32 7.43
CA GLY A 27 -15.20 13.48 6.50
C GLY A 27 -15.34 12.05 7.00
N VAL A 28 -15.57 11.12 6.08
CA VAL A 28 -15.43 9.70 6.39
C VAL A 28 -13.95 9.51 6.76
N ALA A 29 -13.69 9.17 8.02
CA ALA A 29 -12.33 8.86 8.46
C ALA A 29 -12.05 7.41 8.05
N TYR A 30 -11.17 7.22 7.09
CA TYR A 30 -10.66 5.89 6.73
C TYR A 30 -9.63 5.43 7.76
N SER A 31 -9.39 4.11 7.83
CA SER A 31 -8.32 3.55 8.65
C SER A 31 -6.99 4.20 8.28
N SER A 32 -6.21 4.64 9.28
CA SER A 32 -4.87 5.15 9.05
C SER A 32 -3.90 3.99 8.88
N PRO A 33 -2.90 4.08 7.99
CA PRO A 33 -1.92 3.01 7.84
C PRO A 33 -1.25 2.65 9.17
N ILE A 34 -1.02 1.35 9.39
CA ILE A 34 -0.32 0.80 10.57
C ILE A 34 1.11 0.41 10.18
N GLN A 35 2.07 0.59 11.08
CA GLN A 35 3.45 0.19 10.80
C GLN A 35 3.74 -1.19 11.39
N TRP A 36 4.35 -2.08 10.60
CA TRP A 36 4.96 -3.28 11.17
C TRP A 36 6.34 -2.93 11.70
N SER A 37 6.42 -2.67 13.00
CA SER A 37 7.63 -2.15 13.66
C SER A 37 8.23 -3.16 14.65
N GLY A 38 9.42 -2.84 15.16
CA GLY A 38 10.12 -3.67 16.14
C GLY A 38 11.13 -4.63 15.50
N ASN A 39 11.61 -5.60 16.29
CA ASN A 39 12.69 -6.50 15.85
C ASN A 39 12.25 -7.50 14.78
N GLU A 40 10.96 -7.76 14.68
CA GLU A 40 10.37 -8.70 13.71
C GLU A 40 9.76 -7.96 12.51
N GLY A 41 9.58 -6.63 12.60
CA GLY A 41 8.96 -5.84 11.55
C GLY A 41 9.92 -5.37 10.48
N ASN A 42 9.43 -5.22 9.24
CA ASN A 42 10.18 -4.63 8.13
C ASN A 42 10.17 -3.09 8.14
N GLY A 43 9.38 -2.46 9.02
CA GLY A 43 9.29 -1.01 9.12
C GLY A 43 8.37 -0.36 8.08
N HIS A 44 7.70 -1.16 7.26
CA HIS A 44 6.77 -0.70 6.24
C HIS A 44 5.40 -0.35 6.86
N TRP A 45 4.60 0.39 6.11
CA TRP A 45 3.25 0.79 6.54
C TRP A 45 2.19 0.12 5.68
N TYR A 46 1.06 -0.24 6.29
CA TYR A 46 0.03 -1.04 5.64
C TYR A 46 -1.36 -0.43 5.87
N GLU A 47 -2.17 -0.39 4.84
CA GLU A 47 -3.55 0.11 4.87
C GLU A 47 -4.49 -0.89 4.20
N VAL A 48 -5.50 -1.35 4.95
CA VAL A 48 -6.64 -2.04 4.36
C VAL A 48 -7.58 -1.03 3.71
N VAL A 49 -7.91 -1.23 2.44
CA VAL A 49 -8.82 -0.38 1.68
C VAL A 49 -10.07 -1.19 1.35
N ARG A 50 -11.16 -0.89 2.06
CA ARG A 50 -12.50 -1.42 1.77
C ARG A 50 -13.13 -0.62 0.65
N LEU A 51 -13.23 -1.22 -0.53
CA LEU A 51 -13.52 -0.52 -1.77
C LEU A 51 -14.95 0.02 -1.83
N GLN A 52 -15.91 -0.68 -1.23
CA GLN A 52 -17.29 -0.21 -1.16
C GLN A 52 -17.41 1.11 -0.39
N GLU A 53 -16.65 1.29 0.69
CA GLU A 53 -16.62 2.53 1.48
C GLU A 53 -16.08 3.72 0.67
N ARG A 54 -15.34 3.43 -0.40
CA ARG A 54 -14.71 4.40 -1.29
C ARG A 54 -15.50 4.59 -2.59
N ASN A 55 -16.64 3.91 -2.76
CA ASN A 55 -17.41 3.83 -4.02
C ASN A 55 -16.59 3.25 -5.20
N LEU A 56 -15.81 2.20 -4.92
CA LEU A 56 -14.88 1.54 -5.84
C LEU A 56 -15.17 0.04 -6.00
N GLN A 57 -16.43 -0.40 -5.89
CA GLN A 57 -16.80 -1.81 -5.79
C GLN A 57 -16.47 -2.70 -7.02
N ASP A 58 -16.07 -2.13 -8.15
CA ASP A 58 -15.77 -2.86 -9.39
C ASP A 58 -14.24 -2.90 -9.66
N MET A 59 -13.42 -2.93 -8.61
CA MET A 59 -11.96 -2.84 -8.73
C MET A 59 -11.33 -4.19 -9.09
N THR A 60 -10.84 -4.29 -10.32
CA THR A 60 -9.99 -5.40 -10.79
C THR A 60 -8.58 -5.30 -10.21
N TRP A 61 -7.77 -6.34 -10.34
CA TRP A 61 -6.39 -6.33 -9.84
C TRP A 61 -5.54 -5.23 -10.50
N GLU A 62 -5.61 -5.11 -11.83
CA GLU A 62 -4.87 -4.08 -12.56
C GLU A 62 -5.27 -2.66 -12.12
N ALA A 63 -6.56 -2.44 -11.88
CA ALA A 63 -7.06 -1.17 -11.38
C ALA A 63 -6.63 -0.92 -9.92
N ALA A 64 -6.60 -1.97 -9.10
CA ALA A 64 -6.11 -1.92 -7.71
C ALA A 64 -4.61 -1.58 -7.65
N CYS A 65 -3.79 -2.19 -8.52
CA CYS A 65 -2.37 -1.87 -8.65
C CYS A 65 -2.16 -0.40 -9.00
N ASN A 66 -2.88 0.09 -10.01
CA ASN A 66 -2.83 1.50 -10.39
C ASN A 66 -3.31 2.43 -9.25
N TYR A 67 -4.40 2.06 -8.57
CA TYR A 67 -4.93 2.81 -7.44
C TYR A 67 -3.91 2.93 -6.30
N ALA A 68 -3.32 1.80 -5.86
CA ALA A 68 -2.30 1.77 -4.82
C ALA A 68 -1.07 2.60 -5.19
N SER A 69 -0.62 2.52 -6.45
CA SER A 69 0.47 3.35 -7.01
C SER A 69 0.17 4.86 -7.08
N GLY A 70 -1.07 5.27 -6.81
CA GLY A 70 -1.47 6.67 -6.70
C GLY A 70 -1.44 7.21 -5.26
N LEU A 71 -1.29 6.35 -4.26
CA LEU A 71 -1.39 6.71 -2.85
C LEU A 71 -0.02 7.02 -2.26
N THR A 72 0.03 7.90 -1.26
CA THR A 72 1.27 8.19 -0.54
C THR A 72 1.00 8.30 0.94
N TYR A 73 1.95 7.83 1.75
CA TYR A 73 1.91 7.96 3.20
C TYR A 73 3.30 8.24 3.75
N GLY A 74 3.46 9.27 4.58
CA GLY A 74 4.76 9.60 5.18
C GLY A 74 5.88 9.93 4.19
N GLY A 75 5.56 10.22 2.92
CA GLY A 75 6.53 10.41 1.84
C GLY A 75 6.89 9.13 1.07
N PHE A 76 6.33 7.99 1.45
CA PHE A 76 6.44 6.71 0.76
C PHE A 76 5.33 6.56 -0.28
N GLN A 77 5.65 5.94 -1.40
CA GLN A 77 4.71 5.62 -2.48
C GLN A 77 4.02 4.30 -2.15
N GLY A 78 2.70 4.22 -2.34
CA GLY A 78 1.95 2.99 -2.13
C GLY A 78 2.11 2.01 -3.28
N HIS A 79 1.94 0.73 -2.98
CA HIS A 79 1.74 -0.37 -3.94
C HIS A 79 0.84 -1.43 -3.33
N LEU A 80 0.33 -2.38 -4.14
CA LEU A 80 -0.35 -3.54 -3.56
C LEU A 80 0.63 -4.31 -2.69
N VAL A 81 0.15 -4.77 -1.54
CA VAL A 81 0.97 -5.40 -0.52
C VAL A 81 1.75 -6.61 -1.06
N THR A 82 2.98 -6.71 -0.63
CA THR A 82 3.82 -7.89 -0.83
C THR A 82 3.93 -8.64 0.49
N ILE A 83 4.12 -9.96 0.40
CA ILE A 83 4.28 -10.79 1.61
C ILE A 83 5.48 -11.69 1.39
N THR A 84 6.58 -11.36 2.04
CA THR A 84 7.90 -11.98 1.85
C THR A 84 8.31 -12.88 3.02
N SER A 85 7.47 -12.97 4.06
CA SER A 85 7.72 -13.82 5.23
C SER A 85 6.43 -14.22 5.97
N GLU A 86 6.51 -15.32 6.73
CA GLU A 86 5.43 -15.78 7.62
C GLU A 86 5.07 -14.72 8.70
N GLY A 87 6.08 -13.99 9.20
CA GLY A 87 5.85 -12.93 10.19
C GLY A 87 5.04 -11.76 9.63
N GLU A 88 5.27 -11.43 8.36
CA GLU A 88 4.55 -10.38 7.64
C GLU A 88 3.10 -10.77 7.40
N ASP A 89 2.89 -12.01 6.92
CA ASP A 89 1.57 -12.60 6.74
C ASP A 89 0.76 -12.57 8.05
N THR A 90 1.38 -13.06 9.13
CA THR A 90 0.79 -13.04 10.47
C THR A 90 0.45 -11.62 10.94
N PHE A 91 1.34 -10.65 10.69
CA PHE A 91 1.09 -9.26 11.05
C PHE A 91 -0.10 -8.68 10.28
N ILE A 92 -0.15 -8.90 8.96
CA ILE A 92 -1.22 -8.44 8.08
C ILE A 92 -2.56 -9.03 8.53
N VAL A 93 -2.66 -10.35 8.62
CA VAL A 93 -3.89 -11.04 9.01
C VAL A 93 -4.35 -10.58 10.41
N GLY A 94 -3.43 -10.54 11.37
CA GLY A 94 -3.77 -10.23 12.76
C GLY A 94 -4.14 -8.76 13.04
N ASN A 95 -3.82 -7.81 12.15
CA ASN A 95 -4.03 -6.39 12.40
C ASN A 95 -4.91 -5.67 11.35
N LEU A 96 -5.05 -6.22 10.15
CA LEU A 96 -5.75 -5.56 9.03
C LEU A 96 -7.01 -6.30 8.58
N VAL A 97 -7.04 -7.62 8.73
CA VAL A 97 -8.13 -8.46 8.24
C VAL A 97 -9.17 -8.65 9.33
N GLU A 98 -10.41 -8.30 9.04
CA GLU A 98 -11.55 -8.46 9.94
C GLU A 98 -12.34 -9.73 9.63
N ASP A 99 -13.07 -10.27 10.61
CA ASP A 99 -13.92 -11.47 10.45
C ASP A 99 -14.96 -11.37 9.31
N SER A 100 -15.28 -10.15 8.85
CA SER A 100 -16.21 -9.91 7.73
C SER A 100 -15.54 -9.81 6.36
N ASP A 101 -14.22 -9.79 6.32
CA ASP A 101 -13.45 -9.69 5.09
C ASP A 101 -13.28 -11.07 4.46
N SER A 102 -13.26 -11.15 3.13
CA SER A 102 -13.24 -12.42 2.40
C SER A 102 -12.27 -12.44 1.22
N TRP A 103 -12.38 -11.48 0.30
CA TRP A 103 -11.55 -11.45 -0.91
C TRP A 103 -10.66 -10.21 -0.96
N ILE A 104 -9.35 -10.42 -0.80
CA ILE A 104 -8.39 -9.34 -0.61
C ILE A 104 -7.31 -9.39 -1.68
N TRP A 105 -7.15 -8.30 -2.44
CA TRP A 105 -6.07 -8.20 -3.41
C TRP A 105 -4.69 -8.06 -2.76
N LEU A 106 -3.73 -8.82 -3.28
CA LEU A 106 -2.30 -8.72 -3.00
C LEU A 106 -1.52 -8.28 -4.25
N GLY A 107 -0.24 -7.95 -4.11
CA GLY A 107 0.62 -7.47 -5.18
C GLY A 107 1.28 -8.56 -6.02
N GLY A 108 0.84 -9.81 -5.92
CA GLY A 108 1.39 -10.92 -6.71
C GLY A 108 0.71 -11.03 -8.07
N TYR A 109 1.48 -11.36 -9.10
CA TYR A 109 0.96 -11.64 -10.44
C TYR A 109 1.87 -12.64 -11.17
N GLN A 110 1.31 -13.35 -12.14
CA GLN A 110 2.09 -14.19 -13.04
C GLN A 110 2.43 -13.47 -14.33
N THR A 111 3.58 -13.81 -14.90
CA THR A 111 3.88 -13.52 -16.30
C THR A 111 3.77 -14.80 -17.13
N PRO A 112 3.39 -14.71 -18.42
CA PRO A 112 3.30 -15.87 -19.30
C PRO A 112 4.69 -16.45 -19.68
N GLU A 113 5.77 -15.99 -19.05
CA GLU A 113 7.13 -16.40 -19.34
C GLU A 113 7.44 -17.78 -18.74
N GLY A 114 7.12 -18.87 -19.43
CA GLY A 114 7.48 -20.22 -18.99
C GLY A 114 6.43 -21.27 -19.29
N GLY A 115 5.20 -20.84 -19.55
CA GLY A 115 4.07 -21.71 -19.84
C GLY A 115 2.79 -21.18 -19.18
N ASN A 116 1.77 -22.04 -19.15
CA ASN A 116 0.52 -21.82 -18.41
C ASN A 116 0.49 -22.76 -17.19
N GLU A 117 1.63 -22.92 -16.52
CA GLU A 117 1.69 -23.70 -15.28
C GLU A 117 1.29 -22.76 -14.13
N PRO A 118 0.25 -23.09 -13.34
CA PRO A 118 -0.32 -22.17 -12.35
C PRO A 118 0.65 -21.87 -11.20
N ASP A 119 1.64 -22.73 -10.94
CA ASP A 119 2.60 -22.58 -9.83
C ASP A 119 3.93 -21.91 -10.24
N GLU A 120 4.08 -21.51 -11.50
CA GLU A 120 5.32 -20.90 -12.00
C GLU A 120 5.18 -19.39 -12.25
N ASN A 121 6.32 -18.68 -12.37
CA ASN A 121 6.40 -17.31 -12.87
C ASN A 121 5.61 -16.25 -12.08
N TRP A 122 5.48 -16.45 -10.78
CA TRP A 122 4.94 -15.45 -9.85
C TRP A 122 5.96 -14.36 -9.53
N HIS A 123 5.48 -13.11 -9.50
CA HIS A 123 6.26 -11.92 -9.22
C HIS A 123 5.51 -10.97 -8.30
N TRP A 124 6.25 -10.25 -7.47
CA TRP A 124 5.72 -9.09 -6.75
C TRP A 124 5.75 -7.84 -7.64
N VAL A 125 4.75 -6.95 -7.49
CA VAL A 125 4.72 -5.62 -8.15
C VAL A 125 5.94 -4.75 -7.81
N THR A 126 6.65 -5.04 -6.71
CA THR A 126 7.88 -4.37 -6.28
C THR A 126 9.15 -4.95 -6.90
N GLY A 127 9.07 -6.14 -7.52
CA GLY A 127 10.24 -6.88 -8.01
C GLY A 127 11.03 -7.61 -6.92
N GLU A 128 10.51 -7.69 -5.70
CA GLU A 128 11.08 -8.52 -4.64
C GLU A 128 11.10 -10.00 -5.01
N THR A 129 11.99 -10.76 -4.36
CA THR A 129 12.13 -12.18 -4.66
C THR A 129 10.92 -12.95 -4.15
N TRP A 130 10.25 -13.66 -5.06
CA TRP A 130 9.19 -14.62 -4.75
C TRP A 130 9.77 -15.84 -4.00
N SER A 131 9.86 -15.73 -2.67
CA SER A 131 10.57 -16.70 -1.80
C SER A 131 9.73 -17.22 -0.63
N TYR A 132 8.57 -16.61 -0.40
CA TYR A 132 7.57 -17.03 0.56
C TYR A 132 6.25 -17.21 -0.17
N THR A 133 5.53 -18.27 0.19
CA THR A 133 4.21 -18.58 -0.35
C THR A 133 3.32 -19.10 0.76
N ASN A 134 2.05 -18.70 0.74
CA ASN A 134 1.04 -19.20 1.68
C ASN A 134 -0.19 -19.71 0.92
N TRP A 135 0.01 -20.45 -0.17
CA TRP A 135 -1.08 -21.02 -0.97
C TRP A 135 -2.08 -21.80 -0.11
N ASP A 136 -3.36 -21.62 -0.38
CA ASP A 136 -4.41 -22.48 0.17
C ASP A 136 -4.26 -23.91 -0.36
N TRP A 137 -5.01 -24.82 0.24
CA TRP A 137 -5.03 -26.21 -0.19
C TRP A 137 -5.43 -26.33 -1.66
N ASP A 138 -4.60 -27.04 -2.44
CA ASP A 138 -4.73 -27.22 -3.89
C ASP A 138 -4.60 -25.92 -4.71
N GLU A 139 -3.98 -24.87 -4.18
CA GLU A 139 -3.61 -23.66 -4.94
C GLU A 139 -2.10 -23.54 -5.20
N PRO A 140 -1.69 -22.82 -6.26
CA PRO A 140 -2.52 -22.24 -7.33
C PRO A 140 -2.98 -23.30 -8.35
N ASN A 141 -4.16 -23.13 -8.97
CA ASN A 141 -4.74 -24.19 -9.82
C ASN A 141 -5.35 -23.78 -11.17
N ASP A 142 -5.32 -22.51 -11.57
CA ASP A 142 -5.99 -22.03 -12.80
C ASP A 142 -7.41 -22.62 -12.91
N TYR A 143 -8.27 -22.31 -11.94
CA TYR A 143 -9.51 -23.03 -11.70
C TYR A 143 -10.36 -23.15 -12.98
N LEU A 144 -10.72 -24.39 -13.32
CA LEU A 144 -11.46 -24.75 -14.55
C LEU A 144 -10.71 -24.45 -15.87
N GLY A 145 -9.38 -24.31 -15.83
CA GLY A 145 -8.54 -23.98 -16.98
C GLY A 145 -8.73 -22.54 -17.45
N VAL A 146 -9.16 -21.66 -16.55
CA VAL A 146 -9.17 -20.21 -16.75
C VAL A 146 -7.81 -19.69 -16.30
N GLU A 147 -7.24 -18.77 -17.06
CA GLU A 147 -5.98 -18.12 -16.70
C GLU A 147 -6.19 -17.19 -15.50
N GLU A 148 -5.57 -17.54 -14.37
CA GLU A 148 -5.72 -16.89 -13.07
C GLU A 148 -4.43 -16.16 -12.65
N SER A 149 -3.99 -15.20 -13.46
CA SER A 149 -2.66 -14.58 -13.30
C SER A 149 -2.49 -13.58 -12.14
N TYR A 150 -3.39 -13.50 -11.16
CA TYR A 150 -3.36 -12.48 -10.10
C TYR A 150 -3.53 -13.09 -8.71
N LEU A 151 -2.77 -12.58 -7.75
CA LEU A 151 -2.76 -13.10 -6.38
C LEU A 151 -3.84 -12.43 -5.53
N MET A 152 -4.61 -13.24 -4.81
CA MET A 152 -5.48 -12.79 -3.73
C MET A 152 -5.25 -13.58 -2.45
N MET A 153 -5.71 -13.03 -1.34
CA MET A 153 -5.69 -13.65 -0.02
C MET A 153 -7.11 -13.83 0.49
N TRP A 154 -7.36 -14.98 1.09
CA TRP A 154 -8.58 -15.27 1.83
C TRP A 154 -8.60 -14.52 3.16
N GLY A 155 -9.71 -13.82 3.41
CA GLY A 155 -10.10 -13.40 4.75
C GLY A 155 -10.74 -14.55 5.54
N TYR A 156 -11.73 -14.24 6.36
CA TYR A 156 -12.47 -15.24 7.14
C TYR A 156 -13.66 -15.80 6.33
N GLU A 157 -13.36 -16.59 5.30
CA GLU A 157 -14.36 -17.18 4.40
C GLU A 157 -14.56 -18.68 4.69
N GLY A 158 -15.70 -19.03 5.28
CA GLY A 158 -16.08 -20.43 5.51
C GLY A 158 -15.08 -21.20 6.38
N ASP A 159 -14.60 -22.35 5.87
CA ASP A 159 -13.62 -23.21 6.53
C ASP A 159 -12.17 -22.96 6.03
N ILE A 160 -11.96 -21.93 5.20
CA ILE A 160 -10.65 -21.57 4.65
C ILE A 160 -9.84 -20.83 5.73
N ALA A 161 -8.55 -21.16 5.83
CA ALA A 161 -7.68 -20.49 6.78
C ALA A 161 -7.39 -19.04 6.31
N PRO A 162 -7.69 -18.01 7.12
CA PRO A 162 -7.39 -16.63 6.73
C PRO A 162 -5.89 -16.44 6.54
N GLY A 163 -5.51 -15.62 5.57
CA GLY A 163 -4.11 -15.42 5.20
C GLY A 163 -3.62 -16.32 4.07
N THR A 164 -4.32 -17.42 3.79
CA THR A 164 -3.96 -18.30 2.67
C THR A 164 -4.28 -17.67 1.33
N TRP A 165 -3.53 -18.05 0.29
CA TRP A 165 -3.54 -17.39 -1.01
C TRP A 165 -4.25 -18.22 -2.06
N ASN A 166 -4.80 -17.54 -3.04
CA ASN A 166 -5.37 -18.11 -4.24
C ASN A 166 -4.87 -17.33 -5.47
N ASP A 167 -4.68 -18.03 -6.58
CA ASP A 167 -4.60 -17.41 -7.90
C ASP A 167 -6.03 -17.10 -8.38
N THR A 168 -6.20 -15.98 -9.07
CA THR A 168 -7.53 -15.61 -9.56
C THR A 168 -7.47 -14.75 -10.82
N SER A 169 -8.57 -14.75 -11.55
CA SER A 169 -8.74 -13.90 -12.74
C SER A 169 -8.80 -12.41 -12.38
N ASN A 170 -8.77 -11.52 -13.38
CA ASN A 170 -8.86 -10.07 -13.17
C ASN A 170 -10.29 -9.58 -12.82
N ASP A 171 -11.08 -10.35 -12.09
CA ASP A 171 -12.45 -10.03 -11.70
C ASP A 171 -12.51 -9.17 -10.42
N PRO A 172 -13.53 -8.30 -10.25
CA PRO A 172 -13.56 -7.36 -9.14
C PRO A 172 -13.54 -8.02 -7.75
N LYS A 173 -12.76 -7.45 -6.83
CA LYS A 173 -12.78 -7.80 -5.40
C LYS A 173 -13.20 -6.59 -4.55
N SER A 174 -13.55 -6.84 -3.29
CA SER A 174 -14.09 -5.84 -2.37
C SER A 174 -13.04 -5.14 -1.51
N ILE A 175 -11.83 -5.72 -1.42
CA ILE A 175 -10.76 -5.26 -0.54
C ILE A 175 -9.42 -5.33 -1.25
N LEU A 176 -8.53 -4.39 -0.97
CA LEU A 176 -7.11 -4.48 -1.26
C LEU A 176 -6.31 -4.02 -0.05
N ILE A 177 -5.06 -4.49 0.07
CA ILE A 177 -4.12 -3.97 1.06
C ILE A 177 -3.03 -3.20 0.33
N VAL A 178 -2.79 -1.98 0.79
CA VAL A 178 -1.72 -1.10 0.29
C VAL A 178 -0.56 -1.18 1.27
N GLU A 179 0.63 -1.36 0.73
CA GLU A 179 1.89 -1.23 1.45
C GLU A 179 2.59 0.05 1.02
N TYR A 180 3.25 0.71 1.97
CA TYR A 180 4.02 1.92 1.75
C TYR A 180 5.42 1.77 2.34
N ASP A 181 6.41 1.79 1.45
CA ASP A 181 7.82 1.65 1.79
C ASP A 181 8.72 2.54 0.91
N GLN A 182 10.04 2.43 1.10
CA GLN A 182 10.96 2.93 0.08
C GLN A 182 10.98 1.92 -1.06
N PRO A 183 10.96 2.38 -2.34
CA PRO A 183 11.16 1.47 -3.46
C PRO A 183 12.41 0.64 -3.20
N THR A 184 12.31 -0.68 -3.31
CA THR A 184 13.50 -1.53 -3.27
C THR A 184 14.50 -0.96 -4.27
N PRO A 185 15.76 -0.69 -3.88
CA PRO A 185 16.76 -0.30 -4.85
C PRO A 185 16.81 -1.42 -5.87
N ALA A 186 16.46 -1.12 -7.13
CA ALA A 186 16.53 -2.08 -8.22
C ALA A 186 17.84 -2.85 -8.08
N PRO A 187 17.85 -4.21 -8.15
CA PRO A 187 19.06 -4.99 -7.95
C PRO A 187 20.10 -4.41 -8.89
N GLU A 188 21.10 -3.74 -8.33
CA GLU A 188 22.03 -2.85 -9.05
C GLU A 188 22.38 -3.49 -10.40
N PRO A 189 21.77 -3.04 -11.52
CA PRO A 189 22.21 -3.51 -12.81
C PRO A 189 23.66 -3.08 -12.92
N ALA A 190 24.46 -3.74 -13.75
CA ALA A 190 25.85 -3.38 -14.03
C ALA A 190 26.10 -1.89 -14.44
N SER A 191 25.09 -1.01 -14.41
CA SER A 191 25.10 0.45 -14.50
C SER A 191 26.14 1.13 -13.60
N LEU A 192 26.32 0.72 -12.33
CA LEU A 192 27.33 1.31 -11.44
C LEU A 192 28.77 0.89 -11.84
N LEU A 193 28.91 -0.29 -12.46
CA LEU A 193 30.16 -0.74 -13.12
C LEU A 193 30.40 -0.01 -14.46
N LEU A 194 29.36 0.37 -15.19
CA LEU A 194 29.47 1.13 -16.45
C LEU A 194 29.85 2.60 -16.22
N LEU A 195 29.30 3.25 -15.18
CA LEU A 195 29.66 4.64 -14.85
C LEU A 195 31.10 4.76 -14.32
N SER A 196 31.55 3.78 -13.53
CA SER A 196 32.92 3.75 -13.01
C SER A 196 33.96 3.42 -14.09
N SER A 197 33.66 2.52 -15.03
CA SER A 197 34.53 2.24 -16.17
C SER A 197 34.60 3.41 -17.18
N GLY A 198 33.51 4.17 -17.36
CA GLY A 198 33.48 5.38 -18.19
C GLY A 198 34.40 6.51 -17.69
N LEU A 199 34.46 6.74 -16.37
CA LEU A 199 35.33 7.76 -15.77
C LEU A 199 36.81 7.37 -15.78
N ILE A 200 37.14 6.07 -15.64
CA ILE A 200 38.53 5.58 -15.71
C ILE A 200 39.10 5.72 -17.13
N VAL A 201 38.30 5.45 -18.16
CA VAL A 201 38.72 5.62 -19.57
C VAL A 201 38.92 7.10 -19.93
N PHE A 202 38.10 8.02 -19.41
CA PHE A 202 38.28 9.46 -19.62
C PHE A 202 39.52 10.02 -18.91
N ALA A 203 39.78 9.60 -17.67
CA ALA A 203 40.96 10.04 -16.91
C ALA A 203 42.29 9.56 -17.53
N TYR A 204 42.31 8.39 -18.18
CA TYR A 204 43.49 7.90 -18.89
C TYR A 204 43.79 8.67 -20.18
N ARG A 205 42.76 9.24 -20.82
CA ARG A 205 42.88 9.98 -22.08
C ARG A 205 43.40 11.41 -21.90
N LEU A 206 43.08 12.05 -20.77
CA LEU A 206 43.52 13.42 -20.45
C LEU A 206 44.96 13.53 -19.90
N ARG A 207 45.67 12.42 -19.71
CA ARG A 207 47.06 12.40 -19.20
C ARG A 207 48.12 12.25 -20.30
N LYS A 208 47.70 12.07 -21.56
CA LYS A 208 48.62 11.82 -22.71
C LYS A 208 48.78 13.00 -23.66
N ASP A 209 48.18 14.14 -23.35
CA ASP A 209 48.39 15.43 -24.03
C ASP A 209 49.19 16.37 -23.12
#